data_AF-A0A0U3JSR5-F1
#
_entry.id   AF-A0A0U3JSR5-F1
#
_cell.length_a   1.000
_cell.length_b   1.000
_cell.length_c   1.000
_cell.angle_alpha   90.00
_cell.angle_beta   90.00
_cell.angle_gamma   90.00
#
_symmetry.space_group_name_H-M   'P 1'
#
loop_
_entity.id
_entity.type
_entity.pdbx_description
1 polymer ?
#
loop_
_entity_poly.entity_id
_entity_poly.type
_entity_poly.pdbx_seq_one_letter_code
_entity_poly.pdbx_strand_id
1 'polypeptide(L)'
;MTLLASFNHPVADSQRAFRRILKAMSEPGVMVSLPLQQGWGDLSPAATAVLLTLVDQESALWIDNRIDSEMLRSNLRFHTGVPIVEHRDAPFALTHAAANPDPAQFAAGDNMSPEKSTTLIIEVPALNGGLTLRLSGPGLREPRAIAPQLPEAILTYLRERPHPFPLGVDLIFTCGEAMMALPRTTDVEVC
;
A
#
# COMPACT_ATOMS: atom_id res chain seq x y z
N MET A 1 -6.64 8.80 25.10
CA MET A 1 -6.24 7.66 24.24
C MET A 1 -7.49 6.88 23.84
N THR A 2 -7.92 6.99 22.59
CA THR A 2 -9.06 6.23 22.06
C THR A 2 -8.50 5.07 21.26
N LEU A 3 -8.63 3.84 21.81
CA LEU A 3 -8.31 2.62 21.08
C LEU A 3 -9.54 2.19 20.30
N LEU A 4 -9.34 1.92 19.01
CA LEU A 4 -10.35 1.40 18.10
C LEU A 4 -10.19 -0.11 17.98
N ALA A 5 -11.25 -0.77 17.54
CA ALA A 5 -11.24 -2.21 17.32
C ALA A 5 -10.25 -2.59 16.20
N SER A 6 -9.74 -3.82 16.29
CA SER A 6 -8.98 -4.48 15.22
C SER A 6 -9.81 -5.64 14.65
N PHE A 7 -9.17 -6.69 14.13
CA PHE A 7 -9.87 -7.88 13.67
C PHE A 7 -10.66 -8.56 14.80
N ASN A 8 -11.88 -9.01 14.49
CA ASN A 8 -12.72 -9.73 15.45
C ASN A 8 -12.13 -11.12 15.78
N HIS A 9 -11.53 -11.79 14.79
CA HIS A 9 -10.82 -13.05 14.95
C HIS A 9 -9.37 -12.89 14.47
N PRO A 10 -8.46 -12.32 15.28
CA PRO A 10 -7.16 -11.83 14.83
C PRO A 10 -6.37 -12.81 13.95
N VAL A 11 -6.32 -14.10 14.34
CA VAL A 11 -5.60 -15.13 13.59
C VAL A 11 -6.27 -15.43 12.23
N ALA A 12 -7.58 -15.70 12.24
CA ALA A 12 -8.30 -16.10 11.03
C ALA A 12 -8.46 -14.94 10.04
N ASP A 13 -8.74 -13.74 10.55
CA ASP A 13 -8.93 -12.55 9.73
C ASP A 13 -7.60 -12.05 9.16
N SER A 14 -6.50 -12.07 9.93
CA SER A 14 -5.16 -11.76 9.41
C SER A 14 -4.74 -12.74 8.32
N GLN A 15 -4.95 -14.06 8.51
CA GLN A 15 -4.66 -15.04 7.46
C GLN A 15 -5.51 -14.84 6.20
N ARG A 16 -6.78 -14.47 6.36
CA ARG A 16 -7.67 -14.14 5.24
C ARG A 16 -7.22 -12.86 4.54
N ALA A 17 -6.85 -11.82 5.28
CA ALA A 17 -6.31 -10.58 4.75
C ALA A 17 -5.01 -10.84 3.98
N PHE A 18 -4.07 -11.59 4.55
CA PHE A 18 -2.80 -11.93 3.93
C PHE A 18 -2.99 -12.63 2.57
N ARG A 19 -3.89 -13.62 2.49
CA ARG A 19 -4.20 -14.29 1.20
C ARG A 19 -4.79 -13.34 0.16
N ARG A 20 -5.56 -12.35 0.57
CA ARG A 20 -6.13 -11.33 -0.33
C ARG A 20 -5.06 -10.35 -0.79
N ILE A 21 -4.20 -9.88 0.12
CA ILE A 21 -3.05 -9.04 -0.20
C ILE A 21 -2.12 -9.78 -1.18
N LEU A 22 -1.80 -11.04 -0.89
CA LEU A 22 -0.98 -11.87 -1.78
C LEU A 22 -1.61 -12.01 -3.17
N LYS A 23 -2.92 -12.22 -3.26
CA LYS A 23 -3.66 -12.24 -4.54
C LYS A 23 -3.54 -10.91 -5.29
N ALA A 24 -3.64 -9.78 -4.60
CA ALA A 24 -3.49 -8.45 -5.19
C ALA A 24 -2.06 -8.20 -5.71
N MET A 25 -1.06 -8.63 -4.95
CA MET A 25 0.36 -8.53 -5.31
C MET A 25 0.75 -9.48 -6.43
N SER A 26 0.21 -10.70 -6.47
CA SER A 26 0.57 -11.71 -7.48
C SER A 26 -0.20 -11.56 -8.79
N GLU A 27 -1.31 -10.83 -8.81
CA GLU A 27 -2.11 -10.54 -10.00
C GLU A 27 -2.41 -9.03 -10.11
N PRO A 28 -1.40 -8.23 -10.49
CA PRO A 28 -1.46 -6.77 -10.40
C PRO A 28 -2.72 -6.15 -11.00
N GLY A 29 -3.27 -5.14 -10.32
CA GLY A 29 -4.51 -4.49 -10.74
C GLY A 29 -5.80 -5.24 -10.42
N VAL A 30 -5.76 -6.41 -9.78
CA VAL A 30 -6.99 -7.04 -9.25
C VAL A 30 -7.45 -6.28 -8.00
N MET A 31 -8.74 -5.97 -7.95
CA MET A 31 -9.35 -5.42 -6.74
C MET A 31 -9.79 -6.56 -5.82
N VAL A 32 -9.41 -6.49 -4.55
CA VAL A 32 -9.81 -7.45 -3.52
C VAL A 32 -10.37 -6.71 -2.31
N SER A 33 -11.38 -7.31 -1.66
CA SER A 33 -11.89 -6.82 -0.38
C SER A 33 -11.23 -7.53 0.80
N LEU A 34 -10.87 -6.76 1.84
CA LEU A 34 -10.25 -7.22 3.07
C LEU A 34 -11.27 -7.41 4.21
N PRO A 35 -11.02 -8.31 5.17
CA PRO A 35 -11.99 -8.71 6.20
C PRO A 35 -12.03 -7.74 7.39
N LEU A 36 -12.16 -6.44 7.13
CA LEU A 36 -12.33 -5.43 8.18
C LEU A 36 -13.42 -4.45 7.76
N GLN A 37 -14.28 -4.09 8.70
CA GLN A 37 -15.47 -3.25 8.45
C GLN A 37 -15.26 -1.79 8.84
N GLN A 38 -14.34 -1.51 9.76
CA GLN A 38 -14.04 -0.17 10.25
C GLN A 38 -12.55 0.07 10.25
N GLY A 39 -12.11 1.19 9.71
CA GLY A 39 -10.72 1.62 9.74
C GLY A 39 -10.41 2.47 10.98
N TRP A 40 -9.14 2.83 11.13
CA TRP A 40 -8.69 3.69 12.22
C TRP A 40 -8.73 5.16 11.82
N GLY A 41 -9.72 5.89 12.35
CA GLY A 41 -9.91 7.30 12.05
C GLY A 41 -10.23 7.53 10.58
N ASP A 42 -9.42 8.35 9.92
CA ASP A 42 -9.59 8.68 8.51
C ASP A 42 -9.02 7.60 7.56
N LEU A 43 -8.38 6.56 8.09
CA LEU A 43 -7.95 5.43 7.28
C LEU A 43 -9.13 4.54 6.90
N SER A 44 -9.08 4.01 5.67
CA SER A 44 -10.05 3.00 5.27
C SER A 44 -9.89 1.70 6.05
N PRO A 45 -10.96 0.87 6.10
CA PRO A 45 -10.86 -0.50 6.59
C PRO A 45 -9.77 -1.31 5.85
N ALA A 46 -9.59 -1.08 4.55
CA ALA A 46 -8.54 -1.76 3.78
C ALA A 46 -7.13 -1.35 4.24
N ALA A 47 -6.83 -0.06 4.37
CA ALA A 47 -5.53 0.41 4.87
C ALA A 47 -5.24 -0.16 6.26
N THR A 48 -6.23 -0.13 7.14
CA THR A 48 -6.12 -0.66 8.51
C THR A 48 -5.87 -2.17 8.50
N ALA A 49 -6.57 -2.93 7.66
CA ALA A 49 -6.36 -4.37 7.52
C ALA A 49 -4.98 -4.71 6.94
N VAL A 50 -4.45 -3.92 6.00
CA VAL A 50 -3.08 -4.08 5.48
C VAL A 50 -2.07 -3.87 6.61
N LEU A 51 -2.19 -2.78 7.38
CA LEU A 51 -1.31 -2.47 8.52
C LEU A 51 -1.34 -3.59 9.57
N LEU A 52 -2.53 -4.05 9.96
CA LEU A 52 -2.71 -5.15 10.92
C LEU A 52 -2.13 -6.49 10.45
N THR A 53 -1.91 -6.65 9.14
CA THR A 53 -1.47 -7.93 8.55
C THR A 53 0.01 -7.95 8.21
N LEU A 54 0.56 -6.83 7.73
CA LEU A 54 1.93 -6.79 7.19
C LEU A 54 2.94 -6.13 8.13
N VAL A 55 2.47 -5.35 9.10
CA VAL A 55 3.34 -4.52 9.94
C VAL A 55 3.34 -5.05 11.36
N ASP A 56 4.52 -5.07 11.96
CA ASP A 56 4.78 -5.59 13.30
C ASP A 56 5.93 -4.80 13.99
N GLN A 57 6.37 -5.29 15.15
CA GLN A 57 7.44 -4.68 15.93
C GLN A 57 8.83 -4.72 15.26
N GLU A 58 9.02 -5.52 14.21
CA GLU A 58 10.30 -5.67 13.49
C GLU A 58 10.36 -4.82 12.22
N SER A 59 9.24 -4.23 11.80
CA SER A 59 9.10 -3.53 10.52
C SER A 59 8.73 -2.07 10.71
N ALA A 60 9.71 -1.16 10.62
CA ALA A 60 9.46 0.27 10.80
C ALA A 60 8.45 0.84 9.77
N LEU A 61 7.67 1.82 10.21
CA LEU A 61 6.64 2.49 9.41
C LEU A 61 6.86 4.00 9.38
N TRP A 62 6.97 4.55 8.19
CA TRP A 62 6.86 5.99 7.95
C TRP A 62 5.39 6.38 7.73
N ILE A 63 4.96 7.53 8.27
CA ILE A 63 3.58 8.03 8.13
C ILE A 63 3.62 9.47 7.61
N ASP A 64 2.79 9.73 6.60
CA ASP A 64 2.60 11.08 6.08
C ASP A 64 1.89 11.99 7.11
N ASN A 65 2.44 13.19 7.30
CA ASN A 65 1.93 14.18 8.27
C ASN A 65 0.43 14.52 8.08
N ARG A 66 -0.14 14.34 6.89
CA ARG A 66 -1.56 14.64 6.63
C ARG A 66 -2.52 13.64 7.26
N ILE A 67 -2.09 12.42 7.51
CA ILE A 67 -2.89 11.34 8.12
C ILE A 67 -2.36 10.94 9.49
N ASP A 68 -1.23 11.50 9.89
CA ASP A 68 -0.63 11.25 11.17
C ASP A 68 -1.43 11.92 12.30
N SER A 69 -2.02 11.08 13.15
CA SER A 69 -2.80 11.52 14.30
C SER A 69 -2.42 10.71 15.54
N GLU A 70 -2.59 11.30 16.72
CA GLU A 70 -2.34 10.60 17.99
C GLU A 70 -3.18 9.32 18.11
N MET A 71 -4.40 9.32 17.58
CA MET A 71 -5.28 8.14 17.54
C MET A 71 -4.68 7.06 16.64
N LEU A 72 -4.22 7.39 15.43
CA LEU A 72 -3.57 6.43 14.54
C LEU A 72 -2.30 5.85 15.19
N ARG A 73 -1.42 6.72 15.70
CA ARG A 73 -0.19 6.30 16.40
C ARG A 73 -0.47 5.39 17.59
N SER A 74 -1.52 5.70 18.37
CA SER A 74 -1.91 4.86 19.52
C SER A 74 -2.40 3.48 19.09
N ASN A 75 -3.23 3.40 18.05
CA ASN A 75 -3.73 2.13 17.54
C ASN A 75 -2.62 1.28 16.92
N LEU A 76 -1.73 1.88 16.14
CA LEU A 76 -0.55 1.20 15.59
C LEU A 76 0.33 0.62 16.70
N ARG A 77 0.71 1.44 17.68
CA ARG A 77 1.55 0.97 18.80
C ARG A 77 0.90 -0.14 19.61
N PHE A 78 -0.41 -0.05 19.84
CA PHE A 78 -1.13 -1.04 20.64
C PHE A 78 -1.35 -2.36 19.89
N HIS A 79 -1.76 -2.31 18.63
CA HIS A 79 -2.16 -3.51 17.88
C HIS A 79 -1.02 -4.18 17.12
N THR A 80 0.00 -3.43 16.68
CA THR A 80 1.12 -3.98 15.89
C THR A 80 2.48 -3.85 16.57
N GLY A 81 2.61 -2.94 17.54
CA GLY A 81 3.90 -2.65 18.18
C GLY A 81 4.91 -1.93 17.27
N VAL A 82 4.45 -1.42 16.11
CA VAL A 82 5.33 -0.90 15.07
C VAL A 82 6.16 0.31 15.52
N PRO A 83 7.49 0.33 15.22
CA PRO A 83 8.30 1.53 15.32
C PRO A 83 7.90 2.55 14.25
N ILE A 84 7.43 3.72 14.66
CA ILE A 84 7.12 4.83 13.74
C ILE A 84 8.37 5.71 13.58
N VAL A 85 8.77 5.96 12.34
CA VAL A 85 10.01 6.67 11.99
C VAL A 85 9.77 7.84 11.04
N GLU A 86 10.69 8.80 11.02
CA GLU A 86 10.59 9.99 10.16
C GLU A 86 11.33 9.81 8.82
N HIS A 87 12.22 8.82 8.73
CA HIS A 87 13.03 8.53 7.55
C HIS A 87 12.27 7.65 6.53
N ARG A 88 12.49 7.90 5.24
CA ARG A 88 11.74 7.27 4.13
C ARG A 88 12.33 5.97 3.60
N ASP A 89 13.41 5.49 4.21
CA ASP A 89 13.98 4.16 4.00
C ASP A 89 13.36 3.07 4.90
N ALA A 90 12.25 3.39 5.57
CA ALA A 90 11.43 2.40 6.28
C ALA A 90 10.89 1.32 5.32
N PRO A 91 10.73 0.06 5.77
CA PRO A 91 10.13 -1.01 4.95
C PRO A 91 8.67 -0.72 4.53
N PHE A 92 7.93 0.04 5.34
CA PHE A 92 6.57 0.45 5.03
C PHE A 92 6.42 1.97 5.10
N ALA A 93 5.58 2.50 4.21
CA ALA A 93 5.17 3.90 4.21
C ALA A 93 3.65 4.00 4.06
N LEU A 94 3.00 4.80 4.90
CA LEU A 94 1.57 5.07 4.84
C LEU A 94 1.32 6.53 4.45
N THR A 95 0.53 6.77 3.43
CA THR A 95 0.22 8.12 2.92
C THR A 95 -1.19 8.17 2.30
N HIS A 96 -1.57 9.36 1.87
CA HIS A 96 -2.84 9.64 1.19
C HIS A 96 -2.59 10.31 -0.15
N ALA A 97 -3.38 10.00 -1.18
CA ALA A 97 -3.21 10.51 -2.54
C ALA A 97 -3.16 12.06 -2.61
N ALA A 98 -3.92 12.74 -1.75
CA ALA A 98 -3.90 14.20 -1.61
C ALA A 98 -2.53 14.81 -1.19
N ALA A 99 -1.60 13.99 -0.67
CA ALA A 99 -0.23 14.41 -0.40
C ALA A 99 0.63 14.46 -1.68
N ASN A 100 0.15 13.90 -2.79
CA ASN A 100 0.89 13.69 -4.03
C ASN A 100 2.29 13.07 -3.78
N PRO A 101 2.35 11.90 -3.11
CA PRO A 101 3.61 11.29 -2.72
C PRO A 101 4.40 10.87 -3.97
N ASP A 102 5.70 11.19 -3.96
CA ASP A 102 6.64 10.74 -4.99
C ASP A 102 7.33 9.43 -4.53
N PRO A 103 7.02 8.27 -5.16
CA PRO A 103 7.61 7.00 -4.77
C PRO A 103 9.12 6.91 -4.97
N ALA A 104 9.70 7.78 -5.82
CA ALA A 104 11.15 7.82 -6.03
C ALA A 104 11.93 8.29 -4.79
N GLN A 105 11.25 8.85 -3.79
CA GLN A 105 11.86 9.34 -2.54
C GLN A 105 11.92 8.29 -1.42
N PHE A 106 11.47 7.06 -1.69
CA PHE A 106 11.49 5.95 -0.74
C PHE A 106 12.55 4.91 -1.12
N ALA A 107 12.90 4.02 -0.19
CA ALA A 107 13.94 3.02 -0.46
C ALA A 107 13.51 2.09 -1.60
N ALA A 108 14.31 2.05 -2.66
CA ALA A 108 14.12 1.14 -3.79
C ALA A 108 14.81 -0.21 -3.60
N GLY A 109 15.44 -0.45 -2.44
CA GLY A 109 16.36 -1.57 -2.23
C GLY A 109 17.65 -1.41 -3.03
N ASP A 110 18.44 -2.47 -3.10
CA ASP A 110 19.65 -2.53 -3.92
C ASP A 110 19.74 -3.87 -4.68
N ASN A 111 20.77 -4.06 -5.51
CA ASN A 111 20.92 -5.28 -6.32
C ASN A 111 21.10 -6.55 -5.48
N MET A 112 21.68 -6.45 -4.28
CA MET A 112 21.92 -7.58 -3.37
C MET A 112 20.75 -7.82 -2.44
N SER A 113 20.02 -6.77 -2.10
CA SER A 113 18.87 -6.77 -1.19
C SER A 113 17.69 -5.97 -1.76
N PRO A 114 17.09 -6.39 -2.90
CA PRO A 114 15.93 -5.71 -3.47
C PRO A 114 14.70 -5.77 -2.55
N GLU A 115 14.63 -6.77 -1.67
CA GLU A 115 13.59 -6.93 -0.64
C GLU A 115 13.61 -5.84 0.44
N LYS A 116 14.71 -5.09 0.59
CA LYS A 116 14.81 -3.95 1.54
C LYS A 116 14.23 -2.65 0.98
N SER A 117 13.35 -2.77 0.01
CA SER A 117 12.60 -1.67 -0.58
C SER A 117 11.35 -1.37 0.24
N THR A 118 10.85 -0.15 0.11
CA THR A 118 9.63 0.28 0.77
C THR A 118 8.40 -0.25 0.02
N THR A 119 7.42 -0.75 0.77
CA THR A 119 6.04 -0.93 0.31
C THR A 119 5.23 0.31 0.69
N LEU A 120 4.73 1.05 -0.31
CA LEU A 120 3.90 2.23 -0.10
C LEU A 120 2.42 1.84 -0.06
N ILE A 121 1.76 2.14 1.06
CA ILE A 121 0.33 2.01 1.26
C ILE A 121 -0.29 3.40 1.10
N ILE A 122 -1.10 3.56 0.06
CA ILE A 122 -1.63 4.85 -0.37
C ILE A 122 -3.15 4.80 -0.34
N GLU A 123 -3.74 5.56 0.56
CA GLU A 123 -5.19 5.78 0.57
C GLU A 123 -5.57 6.66 -0.62
N VAL A 124 -6.46 6.16 -1.49
CA VAL A 124 -6.91 6.83 -2.70
C VAL A 124 -8.42 7.11 -2.63
N PRO A 125 -8.93 8.17 -3.27
CA PRO A 125 -10.36 8.49 -3.25
C PRO A 125 -11.24 7.40 -3.89
N ALA A 126 -10.71 6.73 -4.91
CA ALA A 126 -11.38 5.63 -5.58
C ALA A 126 -10.36 4.74 -6.34
N LEU A 127 -10.66 3.44 -6.43
CA LEU A 127 -9.93 2.49 -7.27
C LEU A 127 -10.46 2.43 -8.72
N ASN A 128 -11.35 3.34 -9.08
CA ASN A 128 -11.94 3.49 -10.41
C ASN A 128 -12.18 4.98 -10.75
N GLY A 129 -12.51 5.27 -12.01
CA GLY A 129 -12.86 6.62 -12.47
C GLY A 129 -11.70 7.60 -12.64
N GLY A 130 -10.46 7.15 -12.53
CA GLY A 130 -9.25 7.91 -12.86
C GLY A 130 -8.79 7.73 -14.31
N LEU A 131 -7.53 8.08 -14.58
CA LEU A 131 -6.88 7.85 -15.87
C LEU A 131 -6.78 6.34 -16.13
N THR A 132 -7.17 5.90 -17.33
CA THR A 132 -7.08 4.48 -17.69
C THR A 132 -5.63 4.09 -17.94
N LEU A 133 -5.17 3.09 -17.20
CA LEU A 133 -3.85 2.50 -17.29
C LEU A 133 -3.96 1.07 -17.81
N ARG A 134 -3.09 0.71 -18.74
CA ARG A 134 -2.91 -0.65 -19.21
C ARG A 134 -1.72 -1.28 -18.49
N LEU A 135 -1.97 -2.40 -17.83
CA LEU A 135 -0.99 -3.17 -17.07
C LEU A 135 -0.54 -4.39 -17.87
N SER A 136 0.75 -4.70 -17.83
CA SER A 136 1.32 -5.97 -18.28
C SER A 136 2.46 -6.42 -17.36
N GLY A 137 3.01 -7.61 -17.62
CA GLY A 137 4.12 -8.18 -16.85
C GLY A 137 3.71 -9.39 -16.00
N PRO A 138 4.56 -9.80 -15.04
CA PRO A 138 4.33 -10.98 -14.21
C PRO A 138 2.98 -10.95 -13.48
N GLY A 139 2.30 -12.10 -13.43
CA GLY A 139 0.97 -12.22 -12.82
C GLY A 139 -0.20 -11.93 -13.76
N LEU A 140 0.06 -11.43 -14.97
CA LEU A 140 -0.94 -11.14 -15.99
C LEU A 140 -0.71 -12.01 -17.23
N ARG A 141 -1.69 -12.85 -17.58
CA ARG A 141 -1.67 -13.61 -18.84
C ARG A 141 -1.92 -12.71 -20.06
N GLU A 142 -2.78 -11.71 -19.88
CA GLU A 142 -3.15 -10.71 -20.88
C GLU A 142 -3.14 -9.33 -20.23
N PRO A 143 -2.94 -8.26 -21.01
CA PRO A 143 -2.98 -6.90 -20.47
C PRO A 143 -4.29 -6.60 -19.74
N ARG A 144 -4.21 -5.88 -18.62
CA ARG A 144 -5.38 -5.50 -17.80
C ARG A 144 -5.54 -3.99 -17.75
N ALA A 145 -6.74 -3.50 -18.02
CA ALA A 145 -7.08 -2.10 -17.82
C ALA A 145 -7.53 -1.83 -16.37
N ILE A 146 -7.01 -0.78 -15.76
CA ILE A 146 -7.44 -0.25 -14.46
C ILE A 146 -7.60 1.27 -14.56
N ALA A 147 -8.32 1.88 -13.62
CA ALA A 147 -8.48 3.34 -13.59
C ALA A 147 -8.57 3.92 -12.16
N PRO A 148 -7.63 3.61 -11.25
CA PRO A 148 -7.62 4.25 -9.93
C PRO A 148 -7.41 5.77 -10.02
N GLN A 149 -7.98 6.52 -9.09
CA GLN A 149 -7.72 7.96 -8.95
C GLN A 149 -6.37 8.18 -8.29
N LEU A 150 -5.32 8.22 -9.12
CA LEU A 150 -3.94 8.40 -8.67
C LEU A 150 -3.48 9.85 -8.86
N PRO A 151 -2.66 10.38 -7.93
CA PRO A 151 -2.07 11.69 -8.09
C PRO A 151 -0.93 11.64 -9.13
N GLU A 152 -0.57 12.81 -9.66
CA GLU A 152 0.33 12.91 -10.81
C GLU A 152 1.72 12.34 -10.55
N ALA A 153 2.29 12.51 -9.35
CA ALA A 153 3.59 11.93 -9.01
C ALA A 153 3.60 10.40 -9.08
N ILE A 154 2.50 9.75 -8.69
CA ILE A 154 2.36 8.29 -8.80
C ILE A 154 2.25 7.87 -10.26
N LEU A 155 1.46 8.58 -11.07
CA LEU A 155 1.33 8.30 -12.50
C LEU A 155 2.68 8.45 -13.22
N THR A 156 3.44 9.50 -12.92
CA THR A 156 4.78 9.71 -13.46
C THR A 156 5.72 8.57 -13.06
N TYR A 157 5.76 8.20 -11.77
CA TYR A 157 6.59 7.09 -11.30
C TYR A 157 6.26 5.76 -11.97
N LEU A 158 4.96 5.44 -12.13
CA LEU A 158 4.52 4.20 -12.77
C LEU A 158 4.89 4.14 -14.25
N ARG A 159 4.90 5.27 -14.96
CA ARG A 159 5.26 5.36 -16.38
C ARG A 159 6.76 5.36 -16.61
N GLU A 160 7.50 6.09 -15.78
CA GLU A 160 8.94 6.26 -15.97
C GLU A 160 9.74 5.10 -15.38
N ARG A 161 9.24 4.47 -14.30
CA ARG A 161 9.94 3.41 -13.54
C ARG A 161 11.43 3.74 -13.38
N PRO A 162 11.78 4.81 -12.65
CA PRO A 162 13.15 5.35 -12.64
C PRO A 162 14.19 4.39 -12.03
N HIS A 163 13.74 3.38 -11.28
CA HIS A 163 14.60 2.35 -10.72
C HIS A 163 14.70 1.15 -11.66
N PRO A 164 15.92 0.75 -12.07
CA PRO A 164 16.09 -0.45 -12.89
C PRO A 164 15.76 -1.68 -12.05
N PHE A 165 15.03 -2.64 -12.62
CA PHE A 165 14.80 -3.93 -11.98
C PHE A 165 16.15 -4.59 -11.59
N PRO A 166 16.31 -5.14 -10.36
CA PRO A 166 15.27 -5.50 -9.39
C PRO A 166 14.86 -4.41 -8.39
N LEU A 167 15.39 -3.19 -8.50
CA LEU A 167 15.08 -2.09 -7.62
C LEU A 167 13.68 -1.53 -7.89
N GLY A 168 13.13 -0.83 -6.89
CA GLY A 168 11.87 -0.13 -6.96
C GLY A 168 11.02 -0.34 -5.73
N VAL A 169 9.97 0.45 -5.58
CA VAL A 169 8.97 0.24 -4.54
C VAL A 169 7.79 -0.58 -5.05
N ASP A 170 7.10 -1.24 -4.14
CA ASP A 170 5.80 -1.86 -4.39
C ASP A 170 4.68 -0.94 -3.90
N LEU A 171 3.60 -0.82 -4.69
CA LEU A 171 2.50 0.09 -4.39
C LEU A 171 1.24 -0.70 -4.03
N ILE A 172 0.63 -0.33 -2.91
CA ILE A 172 -0.68 -0.79 -2.46
C ILE A 172 -1.61 0.43 -2.41
N PHE A 173 -2.73 0.38 -3.12
CA PHE A 173 -3.78 1.38 -3.11
C PHE A 173 -4.98 0.87 -2.32
N THR A 174 -5.49 1.69 -1.40
CA THR A 174 -6.63 1.34 -0.53
C THR A 174 -7.75 2.35 -0.67
N CYS A 175 -8.99 1.87 -0.62
CA CYS A 175 -10.21 2.69 -0.65
C CYS A 175 -11.38 1.89 -0.06
N GLY A 176 -11.96 2.36 1.04
CA GLY A 176 -13.02 1.63 1.74
C GLY A 176 -12.56 0.22 2.16
N GLU A 177 -13.33 -0.82 1.82
CA GLU A 177 -12.95 -2.21 2.13
C GLU A 177 -12.04 -2.84 1.07
N ALA A 178 -11.75 -2.12 -0.01
CA ALA A 178 -11.04 -2.65 -1.17
C ALA A 178 -9.58 -2.18 -1.24
N MET A 179 -8.74 -3.03 -1.81
CA MET A 179 -7.38 -2.70 -2.19
C MET A 179 -7.05 -3.19 -3.60
N MET A 180 -6.05 -2.56 -4.19
CA MET A 180 -5.38 -2.96 -5.43
C MET A 180 -3.88 -2.83 -5.21
N ALA A 181 -3.06 -3.65 -5.86
CA ALA A 181 -1.61 -3.50 -5.79
C ALA A 181 -0.96 -3.49 -7.18
N LEU A 182 0.16 -2.76 -7.27
CA LEU A 182 1.06 -2.70 -8.42
C LEU A 182 2.51 -2.90 -7.92
N PRO A 183 3.02 -4.14 -7.94
CA PRO A 183 4.42 -4.43 -7.67
C PRO A 183 5.36 -3.70 -8.66
N ARG A 184 6.63 -3.59 -8.31
CA ARG A 184 7.67 -2.97 -9.14
C ARG A 184 7.86 -3.63 -10.51
N THR A 185 7.47 -4.89 -10.64
CA THR A 185 7.54 -5.67 -11.89
C THR A 185 6.41 -5.37 -12.88
N THR A 186 5.42 -4.57 -12.49
CA THR A 186 4.27 -4.27 -13.36
C THR A 186 4.62 -3.17 -14.34
N ASP A 187 4.52 -3.47 -15.63
CA ASP A 187 4.63 -2.47 -16.69
C ASP A 187 3.32 -1.69 -16.81
N VAL A 188 3.40 -0.36 -16.92
CA VAL A 188 2.22 0.53 -16.93
C VAL A 188 2.29 1.49 -18.09
N GLU A 189 1.25 1.51 -18.90
CA GLU A 189 1.07 2.43 -20.02
C GLU A 189 -0.23 3.22 -19.85
N VAL A 190 -0.26 4.47 -20.34
CA VAL A 190 -1.49 5.28 -20.39
C VAL A 190 -2.22 4.98 -21.70
N CYS A 191 -3.53 4.74 -21.61
CA CYS A 191 -4.41 4.55 -22.77
C CYS A 191 -4.82 5.88 -23.42
#